data_AF-F9X2U9-F1
#
_entry.id   AF-F9X2U9-F1
#
_cell.length_a   1.000
_cell.length_b   1.000
_cell.length_c   1.000
_cell.angle_alpha   90.00
_cell.angle_beta   90.00
_cell.angle_gamma   90.00
#
_symmetry.space_group_name_H-M   'P 1'
#
loop_
_entity.id
_entity.type
_entity.pdbx_description
1 polymer ?
#
loop_
_entity_poly.entity_id
_entity_poly.type
_entity_poly.pdbx_seq_one_letter_code
_entity_poly.pdbx_strand_id
1 'polypeptide(L)' 'HCIDYLRQAIMCGSDLTPITFEWISEINGYIAHHSTQHVCRDFGAIYEWAKRR' A
#
# COMPACT_ATOMS: atom_id res chain seq x y z
N HIS A 1 -17.18 -9.39 -14.84
CA HIS A 1 -17.72 -8.71 -13.65
C HIS A 1 -16.81 -8.87 -12.42
N CYS A 2 -16.66 -10.05 -11.79
CA CYS A 2 -15.75 -10.21 -10.63
C CYS A 2 -14.29 -9.87 -10.94
N ILE A 3 -13.77 -10.33 -12.08
CA ILE A 3 -12.39 -10.05 -12.51
C ILE A 3 -12.17 -8.55 -12.72
N ASP A 4 -13.17 -7.84 -13.25
CA ASP A 4 -13.09 -6.40 -13.47
C ASP A 4 -13.02 -5.63 -12.15
N TYR A 5 -13.81 -6.04 -11.15
CA TYR A 5 -13.77 -5.44 -9.82
C TYR A 5 -12.42 -5.68 -9.12
N LEU A 6 -11.88 -6.90 -9.19
CA LEU A 6 -10.55 -7.21 -8.66
C LEU A 6 -9.46 -6.38 -9.33
N ARG A 7 -9.50 -6.29 -10.66
CA ARG A 7 -8.57 -5.46 -11.43
C ARG A 7 -8.66 -4.00 -10.97
N GLN A 8 -9.86 -3.45 -10.87
CA GLN A 8 -10.07 -2.05 -10.48
C GLN A 8 -9.63 -1.79 -9.04
N ALA A 9 -9.89 -2.71 -8.11
CA ALA A 9 -9.45 -2.62 -6.71
C ALA A 9 -7.92 -2.60 -6.59
N ILE A 10 -7.22 -3.48 -7.33
CA ILE A 10 -5.75 -3.51 -7.35
C ILE A 10 -5.18 -2.24 -7.97
N MET A 11 -5.77 -1.76 -9.07
CA MET A 11 -5.31 -0.55 -9.74
C MET A 11 -5.45 0.70 -8.86
N CYS A 12 -6.62 0.86 -8.22
CA CYS A 12 -6.89 2.01 -7.35
C CYS A 12 -6.20 1.90 -5.98
N GLY A 13 -5.98 0.68 -5.49
CA GLY A 13 -5.35 0.38 -4.21
C GLY A 13 -3.84 0.12 -4.30
N SER A 14 -3.19 0.49 -5.41
CA SER A 14 -1.74 0.34 -5.62
C SER A 14 -0.90 1.33 -4.80
N ASP A 15 -1.30 1.50 -3.55
CA ASP A 15 -0.58 2.26 -2.56
C ASP A 15 0.61 1.45 -2.03
N LEU A 16 1.78 2.09 -2.02
CA LEU A 16 3.04 1.53 -1.53
C LEU A 16 3.57 2.33 -0.34
N THR A 17 2.73 3.17 0.28
CA THR A 17 3.09 4.00 1.43
C THR A 17 3.50 3.09 2.60
N PRO A 18 4.77 3.16 3.06
CA PRO A 18 5.22 2.33 4.16
C PRO A 18 4.46 2.69 5.44
N ILE A 19 4.03 1.68 6.18
CA ILE A 19 3.57 1.87 7.55
C ILE A 19 4.78 1.80 8.46
N THR A 20 5.01 2.87 9.22
CA THR A 20 6.08 2.90 10.23
C THR A 20 5.61 2.24 11.52
N PHE A 21 6.58 1.77 12.29
CA PHE A 21 6.35 1.16 13.60
C PHE A 21 7.15 1.92 14.66
N GLU A 22 6.54 2.14 15.81
CA GLU A 22 7.17 2.75 16.98
C GLU A 22 7.11 1.78 18.17
N TRP A 23 8.18 1.73 18.95
CA TRP A 23 8.24 0.97 20.19
C TRP A 23 7.60 1.76 21.34
N ILE A 24 6.67 1.13 22.05
CA ILE A 24 5.97 1.71 23.19
C ILE A 24 6.25 0.88 24.44
N SER A 25 6.88 1.53 25.42
CA SER A 25 7.35 0.91 26.66
C SER A 25 6.23 0.31 27.51
N GLU A 26 5.08 0.97 27.55
CA GLU A 26 3.91 0.67 28.39
C GLU A 26 3.27 -0.66 28.03
N ILE A 27 3.38 -1.06 26.76
CA ILE A 27 2.89 -2.34 26.25
C ILE A 27 4.02 -3.30 25.91
N ASN A 28 5.29 -2.89 26.11
CA ASN A 28 6.48 -3.65 25.77
C ASN A 28 6.43 -4.23 24.34
N GLY A 29 6.09 -3.38 23.36
CA GLY A 29 5.80 -3.82 22.00
C GLY A 29 5.83 -2.70 20.96
N TYR A 30 5.66 -3.07 19.69
CA TYR A 30 5.57 -2.14 18.57
C TYR A 30 4.11 -1.82 18.22
N ILE A 31 3.84 -0.57 17.86
CA ILE A 31 2.55 -0.13 17.30
C ILE A 31 2.77 0.38 15.88
N ALA A 32 1.85 0.04 14.98
CA ALA A 32 1.83 0.52 13.61
C ALA A 32 1.17 1.92 13.52
N HIS A 33 1.79 2.84 12.80
CA HIS A 33 1.22 4.17 12.53
C HIS A 33 0.28 4.15 11.32
N HIS A 34 -0.97 3.78 11.57
CA HIS A 34 -2.03 3.74 10.54
C HIS A 34 -2.54 5.12 10.09
N SER A 35 -2.12 6.20 10.76
CA SER A 35 -2.42 7.59 10.37
C SER A 35 -1.54 8.10 9.23
N THR A 36 -0.62 7.28 8.72
CA THR A 36 0.26 7.66 7.61
C THR A 36 -0.57 8.08 6.40
N GLN A 37 -0.28 9.26 5.84
CA GLN A 37 -1.00 9.75 4.68
C GLN A 37 -0.70 8.89 3.46
N HIS A 38 -1.69 8.09 3.08
CA HIS A 38 -1.69 7.28 1.88
C HIS A 38 -1.72 8.17 0.63
N VAL A 39 -1.03 7.74 -0.42
CA VAL A 39 -0.94 8.49 -1.68
C VAL A 39 -1.22 7.61 -2.88
N CYS A 40 -2.05 8.10 -3.78
CA CYS A 40 -2.29 7.43 -5.05
C CYS A 40 -1.00 7.42 -5.89
N ARG A 41 -0.86 6.38 -6.70
CA ARG A 41 0.26 6.20 -7.64
C ARG A 41 -0.27 5.92 -9.03
N ASP A 42 0.55 6.26 -10.02
CA ASP A 42 0.26 5.93 -11.41
C ASP A 42 0.45 4.43 -11.61
N PHE A 43 -0.67 3.71 -11.75
CA PHE A 43 -0.67 2.27 -11.97
C PHE A 43 0.04 1.88 -13.28
N GLY A 44 -0.02 2.72 -14.32
CA GLY A 44 0.64 2.45 -15.61
C GLY A 44 2.16 2.38 -15.45
N ALA A 45 2.73 3.32 -14.68
CA ALA A 45 4.16 3.32 -14.37
C ALA A 45 4.58 2.07 -13.56
N ILE A 46 3.76 1.63 -12.61
CA ILE A 46 3.97 0.41 -11.82
C ILE A 46 3.94 -0.82 -12.72
N TYR A 47 2.96 -0.91 -13.61
CA TYR A 47 2.81 -2.03 -14.54
C TYR A 47 4.00 -2.15 -15.50
N GLU A 48 4.44 -1.04 -16.09
CA GLU A 48 5.61 -1.03 -16.98
C GLU A 48 6.91 -1.39 -16.26
N TRP A 49 7.06 -0.99 -15.00
CA TRP A 49 8.19 -1.44 -14.16
C TRP A 49 8.15 -2.96 -13.92
N ALA A 50 6.98 -3.52 -13.62
CA ALA A 50 6.81 -4.94 -13.33
C ALA A 50 7.07 -5.81 -14.57
N LYS A 51 6.60 -5.35 -15.74
CA LYS A 51 6.77 -6.05 -17.03
C LYS A 51 8.23 -6.13 -17.51
N ARG A 52 9.11 -5.25 -17.04
CA ARG A 52 10.55 -5.25 -17.37
C ARG A 52 11.39 -6.21 -16.53
N ARG A 53 10.79 -6.94 -15.58
CA ARG A 53 11.42 -8.01 -14.80
C ARG A 53 10.97 -9.37 -15.31
#